data_AF-A0A7C3IPR8-F1
#
_entry.id   AF-A0A7C3IPR8-F1
#
_cell.length_a   1.000
_cell.length_b   1.000
_cell.length_c   1.000
_cell.angle_alpha   90.00
_cell.angle_beta   90.00
_cell.angle_gamma   90.00
#
_symmetry.space_group_name_H-M   'P 1'
#
loop_
_entity.id
_entity.type
_entity.pdbx_description
1 polymer ?
#
loop_
_entity_poly.entity_id
_entity_poly.type
_entity_poly.pdbx_seq_one_letter_code
_entity_poly.pdbx_strand_id
1 'polypeptide(L)' 'GIGLGLFLARTMIEQMGGQLDISSAEGRGTTATLVLPWDGATKHHVATDSRRATLNQFHSEDAADDSRRT' A
#
# COMPACT_ATOMS: atom_id res chain seq x y z
N GLY A 1 10.55 10.88 -13.15
CA GLY A 1 9.17 10.83 -12.60
C GLY A 1 8.54 12.21 -12.72
N ILE A 2 7.23 12.29 -12.90
CA ILE A 2 6.49 13.52 -13.25
C ILE A 2 6.13 14.44 -12.06
N GLY A 3 6.75 14.26 -10.89
CA GLY A 3 6.55 15.14 -9.73
C GLY A 3 5.25 14.92 -8.91
N LEU A 4 4.44 13.91 -9.25
CA LEU A 4 3.14 13.68 -8.59
C LEU A 4 3.22 13.14 -7.16
N GLY A 5 4.31 12.47 -6.78
CA GLY A 5 4.39 11.78 -5.49
C GLY A 5 4.21 12.72 -4.29
N LEU A 6 4.84 13.89 -4.35
CA LEU A 6 4.76 14.86 -3.25
C LEU A 6 3.41 15.57 -3.21
N PHE A 7 2.85 15.87 -4.37
CA PHE A 7 1.51 16.45 -4.48
C PHE A 7 0.46 15.50 -3.88
N LEU A 8 0.53 14.22 -4.24
CA LEU A 8 -0.38 13.20 -3.72
C LEU A 8 -0.24 13.04 -2.20
N ALA A 9 1.01 12.96 -1.71
CA ALA A 9 1.27 12.86 -0.27
C ALA A 9 0.71 14.07 0.50
N ARG A 10 0.96 15.29 0.01
CA ARG A 10 0.39 16.53 0.58
C ARG A 10 -1.13 16.47 0.64
N THR A 11 -1.74 16.11 -0.48
CA THR A 11 -3.20 16.04 -0.63
C THR A 11 -3.82 15.04 0.36
N MET A 12 -3.18 13.88 0.58
CA MET A 12 -3.65 12.90 1.58
C MET A 12 -3.51 13.42 3.01
N ILE A 13 -2.36 14.01 3.35
CA ILE A 13 -2.08 14.53 4.70
C ILE A 13 -3.06 15.65 5.05
N GLU A 14 -3.32 16.57 4.13
CA GLU A 14 -4.27 17.67 4.32
C GLU A 14 -5.71 17.16 4.49
N GLN A 15 -6.12 16.14 3.73
CA GLN A 15 -7.43 15.48 3.92
C GLN A 15 -7.58 14.81 5.28
N MET A 16 -6.48 14.33 5.87
CA MET A 16 -6.46 13.78 7.24
C MET A 16 -6.44 14.88 8.33
N GLY A 17 -6.53 16.16 7.96
CA GLY A 17 -6.40 17.28 8.90
C GLY A 17 -4.98 17.49 9.42
N GLY A 18 -3.99 16.97 8.71
CA GLY A 18 -2.58 17.14 9.03
C GLY A 18 -1.89 18.24 8.22
N GLN A 19 -0.58 18.30 8.38
CA GLN A 19 0.29 19.26 7.70
C GLN A 19 1.58 18.58 7.21
N LEU A 20 2.07 19.03 6.04
CA LEU A 20 3.36 18.62 5.47
C LEU A 20 4.27 19.83 5.24
N ASP A 21 5.41 19.85 5.91
CA ASP A 21 6.49 20.81 5.76
C ASP A 21 7.71 20.18 5.09
N ILE A 22 8.42 20.95 4.26
CA ILE A 22 9.59 20.47 3.53
C ILE A 22 10.66 21.56 3.60
N SER A 23 11.80 21.20 4.17
CA SER A 23 12.98 22.04 4.22
C SER A 23 14.10 21.37 3.41
N SER A 24 14.71 22.11 2.48
CA SER A 24 15.82 21.62 1.68
C SER A 24 16.89 22.69 1.59
N ALA A 25 18.15 22.27 1.68
CA ALA A 25 19.30 23.11 1.45
C ALA A 25 20.34 22.35 0.63
N GLU A 26 20.86 22.99 -0.40
CA GLU A 26 21.88 22.41 -1.28
C GLU A 26 23.11 21.96 -0.46
N GLY A 27 23.62 20.77 -0.74
CA GLY A 27 24.72 20.16 0.02
C GLY A 27 24.36 19.70 1.45
N ARG A 28 23.14 19.94 1.95
CA ARG A 28 22.68 19.48 3.29
C ARG A 28 21.55 18.45 3.22
N GLY A 29 20.91 18.32 2.06
CA GLY A 29 19.83 17.37 1.82
C GLY A 29 18.45 17.98 2.05
N THR A 30 17.46 17.11 2.23
CA THR A 30 16.05 17.47 2.33
C THR A 30 15.42 16.77 3.52
N THR A 31 14.68 17.52 4.32
CA THR A 31 13.88 17.05 5.45
C THR A 31 12.42 17.32 5.15
N ALA A 32 11.60 16.27 5.20
CA ALA A 32 10.15 16.37 5.13
C ALA A 32 9.56 16.02 6.50
N THR A 33 8.77 16.92 7.05
CA THR A 33 8.13 16.78 8.36
C THR A 33 6.62 16.72 8.17
N LEU A 34 5.99 15.66 8.66
CA LEU A 34 4.53 15.52 8.63
C LEU A 34 3.97 15.54 10.06
N VAL A 35 2.84 16.19 10.24
CA VAL A 35 2.08 16.22 11.49
C VAL A 35 0.67 15.75 11.18
N LEU A 36 0.16 14.79 11.95
CA LEU A 36 -1.19 14.26 11.80
C LEU A 36 -1.89 14.26 13.17
N PRO A 37 -3.19 14.57 13.22
CA PRO A 37 -4.01 14.29 14.40
C PRO A 37 -3.93 12.79 14.74
N TRP A 38 -3.70 12.48 16.02
CA TRP A 38 -3.55 11.10 16.49
C TRP A 38 -4.50 10.84 17.67
N ASP A 39 -5.50 9.98 17.46
CA ASP A 39 -6.50 9.59 18.47
C ASP A 39 -6.22 8.20 19.09
N GLY A 40 -4.97 7.73 19.05
CA GLY A 40 -4.53 6.62 19.89
C GLY A 40 -4.97 5.20 19.49
N ALA A 41 -5.83 4.99 18.50
CA ALA A 41 -6.31 3.66 18.14
C ALA A 41 -6.26 3.39 16.62
N THR A 42 -5.29 2.58 16.17
CA THR A 42 -5.46 1.22 15.61
C THR A 42 -4.15 0.72 15.02
N LYS A 43 -3.71 -0.47 15.45
CA LYS A 43 -2.61 -1.20 14.80
C LYS A 43 -3.13 -1.86 13.53
N HIS A 44 -3.11 -1.13 12.41
CA HIS A 44 -3.40 -1.74 11.12
C HIS A 44 -2.18 -2.53 10.63
N HIS A 45 -2.35 -3.85 10.56
CA HIS A 45 -1.40 -4.74 9.90
C HIS A 45 -1.44 -4.40 8.41
N VAL A 46 -0.34 -3.89 7.85
CA VAL A 46 -0.22 -3.73 6.39
C VAL A 46 -0.24 -5.13 5.81
N ALA A 47 -1.34 -5.49 5.14
CA ALA A 47 -1.46 -6.73 4.38
C ALA A 47 -0.42 -6.70 3.25
N THR A 48 0.77 -7.19 3.56
CA THR A 48 1.83 -7.39 2.59
C THR A 48 1.47 -8.67 1.85
N ASP A 49 1.13 -8.51 0.58
CA ASP A 49 0.91 -9.53 -0.46
C ASP A 49 -0.56 -9.90 -0.77
N SER A 50 -1.15 -9.17 -1.72
CA SER A 50 -2.40 -9.55 -2.40
C SER A 50 -2.16 -10.28 -3.73
N ARG A 51 -0.98 -10.88 -3.96
CA ARG A 51 -0.70 -11.64 -5.21
C ARG A 51 -0.72 -13.17 -5.06
N ARG A 52 -1.33 -13.74 -4.01
CA ARG A 52 -1.52 -15.21 -3.91
C ARG A 52 -2.95 -15.70 -3.70
N ALA A 53 -3.95 -14.84 -3.54
CA ALA A 53 -5.29 -15.30 -3.18
C ALA A 53 -6.11 -15.88 -4.35
N THR A 54 -5.83 -15.55 -5.61
CA THR A 54 -6.70 -15.94 -6.74
C THR A 54 -6.21 -17.14 -7.57
N LEU A 55 -5.03 -17.71 -7.29
CA LEU A 55 -4.46 -18.78 -8.13
C LEU A 55 -4.75 -20.21 -7.64
N ASN A 56 -5.21 -20.40 -6.39
CA ASN A 56 -5.45 -21.74 -5.83
C ASN A 56 -6.86 -22.31 -6.07
N GLN A 57 -7.71 -21.64 -6.86
CA GLN A 57 -9.12 -22.06 -7.03
C GLN A 57 -9.43 -22.82 -8.33
N PHE A 58 -8.46 -23.05 -9.21
CA PHE A 58 -8.69 -23.67 -10.53
C PHE A 58 -8.06 -25.07 -10.71
N HIS A 59 -7.84 -25.85 -9.64
CA HIS A 59 -7.23 -27.20 -9.75
C HIS A 59 -8.03 -28.29 -9.03
N SER A 60 -9.37 -28.24 -9.12
CA SER A 60 -10.23 -29.29 -8.54
C SER A 60 -11.25 -29.90 -9.52
N GLU A 61 -11.04 -29.80 -10.84
CA GLU A 61 -11.99 -30.36 -11.82
C GLU A 61 -11.46 -31.51 -12.69
N ASP A 62 -10.15 -31.84 -12.67
CA ASP A 62 -9.58 -32.89 -13.55
C ASP A 62 -9.41 -34.29 -12.93
N ALA A 63 -9.83 -34.52 -11.68
CA ALA A 63 -9.65 -35.82 -11.01
C ALA A 63 -10.81 -36.83 -11.19
N ALA A 64 -11.85 -36.49 -11.97
CA ALA A 64 -13.05 -37.30 -12.09
C ALA A 64 -13.09 -38.23 -13.33
N ASP A 65 -12.11 -38.17 -14.25
CA ASP A 65 -12.19 -38.86 -15.55
C ASP A 65 -11.35 -40.16 -15.67
N ASP A 66 -10.47 -40.48 -14.71
CA ASP A 66 -9.58 -41.66 -14.79
C ASP A 66 -10.25 -43.00 -14.39
N SER A 67 -11.55 -43.00 -14.07
CA SER A 67 -12.28 -44.22 -13.66
C SER A 67 -13.04 -44.92 -14.80
N ARG A 68 -12.84 -44.52 -16.06
CA ARG A 68 -13.54 -45.08 -17.24
C ARG A 68 -12.67 -45.84 -18.24
N ARG A 69 -11.44 -46.20 -17.88
CA ARG A 69 -10.57 -47.04 -18.71
C ARG A 69 -10.09 -48.29 -17.96
N THR A 70 -11.05 -49.06 -17.44
CA THR A 70 -10.89 -50.50 -17.16
C THR A 70 -11.59 -51.30 -18.24
#